data_AF-A0A1Q6DM96-F1
#
_entry.id   AF-A0A1Q6DM96-F1
#
_cell.length_a   1.000
_cell.length_b   1.000
_cell.length_c   1.000
_cell.angle_alpha   90.00
_cell.angle_beta   90.00
_cell.angle_gamma   90.00
#
_symmetry.space_group_name_H-M   'P 1'
#
loop_
_entity.id
_entity.type
_entity.pdbx_description
1 polymer ?
#
loop_
_entity_poly.entity_id
_entity_poly.type
_entity_poly.pdbx_seq_one_letter_code
_entity_poly.pdbx_strand_id
1 'polypeptide(L)'
;MERKILVAVEESIYSHNAVRYLCRLFGDVKDVRFDLLSLVSCTGMTAGKEWLEQDELLNVLRPESRDKYRQAESVTRKEGVK
;
A
#
# COMPACT_ATOMS: atom_id res chain seq x y z
N MET A 1 -17.95 4.64 -17.12
CA MET A 1 -17.53 3.47 -16.30
C MET A 1 -16.13 3.78 -15.81
N GLU A 2 -15.95 3.85 -14.48
CA GLU A 2 -14.64 4.05 -13.87
C GLU A 2 -13.72 2.87 -14.18
N ARG A 3 -12.49 3.15 -14.62
CA ARG A 3 -11.44 2.16 -14.89
C ARG A 3 -10.56 2.07 -13.66
N LYS A 4 -10.46 0.88 -13.06
CA LYS A 4 -9.63 0.63 -11.88
C LYS A 4 -8.33 -0.05 -12.27
N ILE A 5 -7.21 0.47 -11.78
CA ILE A 5 -5.88 -0.06 -12.03
C ILE A 5 -5.26 -0.43 -10.68
N LEU A 6 -5.04 -1.72 -10.45
CA LEU A 6 -4.34 -2.21 -9.26
C LEU A 6 -2.82 -2.09 -9.48
N VAL A 7 -2.12 -1.44 -8.55
CA VAL A 7 -0.68 -1.21 -8.62
C VAL A 7 -0.01 -1.86 -7.42
N ALA A 8 0.83 -2.87 -7.67
CA ALA A 8 1.65 -3.45 -6.63
C ALA A 8 2.77 -2.48 -6.24
N VAL A 9 2.88 -2.16 -4.94
CA VAL A 9 3.88 -1.29 -4.37
C VAL A 9 4.64 -1.97 -3.24
N GLU A 10 5.96 -1.85 -3.29
CA GLU A 10 6.90 -2.34 -2.28
C GLU A 10 7.79 -1.19 -1.79
N GLU A 11 8.66 -1.43 -0.81
CA GLU A 11 9.60 -0.44 -0.29
C GLU A 11 10.84 -0.28 -1.21
N SER A 12 10.61 -0.07 -2.51
CA SER A 12 11.68 0.20 -3.47
C SER A 12 11.50 1.58 -4.09
N ILE A 13 12.62 2.20 -4.49
CA ILE A 13 12.54 3.47 -5.23
C ILE A 13 11.83 3.29 -6.58
N TYR A 14 11.86 2.07 -7.13
CA TYR A 14 11.23 1.72 -8.40
C TYR A 14 9.71 1.75 -8.32
N SER A 15 9.12 1.20 -7.25
CA SER A 15 7.67 1.25 -7.02
C SER A 15 7.19 2.70 -6.87
N HIS A 16 7.92 3.53 -6.13
CA HIS A 16 7.63 4.96 -5.98
C HIS A 16 7.69 5.70 -7.31
N ASN A 17 8.72 5.44 -8.11
CA ASN A 17 8.85 6.05 -9.42
C ASN A 17 7.72 5.63 -10.37
N ALA A 18 7.29 4.36 -10.30
CA ALA A 18 6.17 3.86 -11.08
C ALA A 18 4.86 4.59 -10.71
N VAL A 19 4.52 4.69 -9.42
CA VAL A 19 3.33 5.43 -8.96
C VAL A 19 3.40 6.89 -9.42
N ARG A 20 4.54 7.55 -9.23
CA ARG A 20 4.72 8.94 -9.64
C ARG A 20 4.57 9.12 -11.16
N TYR A 21 5.02 8.16 -11.97
CA TYR A 21 4.80 8.19 -13.42
C TYR A 21 3.33 8.00 -13.78
N LEU A 22 2.64 7.07 -13.12
CA LEU A 22 1.20 6.83 -13.32
C LEU A 22 0.38 8.07 -12.99
N CYS A 23 0.63 8.73 -11.86
CA CYS A 23 -0.03 9.98 -11.49
C CYS A 23 0.18 11.08 -12.56
N ARG A 24 1.37 11.16 -13.16
CA ARG A 24 1.66 12.13 -14.23
C ARG A 24 0.98 11.79 -15.55
N LEU A 25 0.91 10.51 -15.90
CA LEU A 25 0.32 10.06 -17.16
C LEU A 25 -1.21 10.15 -17.14
N PHE A 26 -1.82 9.87 -15.99
CA PHE A 26 -3.27 9.73 -15.86
C PHE A 26 -3.93 10.78 -14.97
N GLY A 27 -3.18 11.76 -14.44
CA GLY A 27 -3.69 12.76 -13.50
C GLY A 27 -4.85 13.60 -14.03
N ASP A 28 -4.89 13.84 -15.34
CA ASP A 28 -5.98 14.59 -16.00
C ASP A 28 -7.04 13.69 -16.65
N VAL A 29 -6.85 12.36 -16.60
CA VAL A 29 -7.77 11.40 -17.20
C VAL A 29 -8.91 11.15 -16.23
N LYS A 30 -10.07 11.73 -16.54
CA LYS A 30 -11.31 11.45 -15.82
C LYS A 30 -11.63 9.95 -15.92
N ASP A 31 -12.20 9.40 -14.84
CA ASP A 31 -12.62 8.00 -14.74
C ASP A 31 -11.49 6.97 -14.66
N VAL A 32 -10.28 7.35 -14.23
CA VAL A 32 -9.21 6.40 -13.86
C VAL A 32 -8.93 6.49 -12.36
N ARG A 33 -9.02 5.34 -11.69
CA ARG A 33 -8.68 5.17 -10.27
C ARG A 33 -7.54 4.17 -10.14
N PHE A 34 -6.53 4.53 -9.37
CA PHE A 34 -5.46 3.61 -8.97
C PHE A 34 -5.78 3.05 -7.59
N ASP A 35 -5.63 1.75 -7.40
CA ASP A 35 -5.67 1.12 -6.08
C ASP A 35 -4.27 0.58 -5.79
N LEU A 36 -3.63 1.01 -4.71
CA LEU A 36 -2.28 0.57 -4.36
C LEU A 36 -2.34 -0.67 -3.45
N LEU A 37 -1.57 -1.70 -3.79
CA LEU A 37 -1.46 -2.93 -3.02
C LEU A 37 -0.04 -3.11 -2.51
N SER A 38 0.12 -3.21 -1.19
CA SER A 38 1.41 -3.56 -0.58
C SER A 38 1.30 -4.84 0.24
N LEU A 39 2.29 -5.72 0.10
CA LEU A 39 2.38 -6.94 0.89
C LEU A 39 3.41 -6.75 2.01
N VAL A 40 2.93 -6.76 3.24
CA VAL A 40 3.78 -6.70 4.44
C VAL A 40 3.87 -8.09 5.05
N SER A 41 5.05 -8.70 5.01
CA SER A 41 5.26 -10.05 5.56
C SER A 41 5.19 -10.03 7.09
N CYS A 42 4.13 -10.64 7.65
CA CYS A 42 3.99 -10.89 9.09
C CYS A 42 4.67 -12.22 9.46
N THR A 43 6.00 -12.22 9.62
CA THR A 43 6.73 -13.42 10.05
C THR A 43 6.34 -13.79 11.49
N GLY A 44 5.64 -14.92 11.70
CA GLY A 44 5.64 -15.58 13.02
C GLY A 44 4.32 -15.90 13.73
N MET A 45 3.13 -15.77 13.12
CA MET A 45 1.94 -16.40 13.74
C MET A 45 1.17 -17.27 12.76
N THR A 46 0.83 -18.47 13.20
CA THR A 46 0.12 -19.50 12.46
C THR A 46 -1.35 -19.67 12.90
N ALA A 47 -1.79 -19.05 14.01
CA ALA A 47 -3.17 -19.13 14.50
C ALA A 47 -3.62 -17.81 15.18
N GLY A 48 -4.90 -17.45 15.05
CA GLY A 48 -5.54 -16.34 15.77
C GLY A 48 -5.38 -14.94 15.15
N LYS A 49 -4.71 -14.83 13.99
CA LYS A 49 -4.54 -13.56 13.27
C LYS A 49 -5.85 -13.02 12.71
N GLU A 50 -6.76 -13.93 12.37
CA GLU A 50 -8.08 -13.64 11.83
C GLU A 50 -9.03 -13.01 12.86
N TRP A 51 -8.64 -12.98 14.14
CA TRP A 51 -9.40 -12.39 15.25
C TRP A 51 -8.85 -11.03 15.67
N LEU A 52 -7.72 -10.61 15.10
CA LEU A 52 -7.03 -9.37 15.45
C LEU A 52 -7.48 -8.24 14.54
N GLU A 53 -7.78 -7.10 15.17
CA GLU A 53 -8.04 -5.86 14.44
C GLU A 53 -6.75 -5.35 13.77
N GLN A 54 -6.90 -4.46 12.78
CA GLN A 54 -5.76 -3.97 11.98
C GLN A 54 -4.63 -3.38 12.84
N ASP A 55 -4.96 -2.59 13.86
CA ASP A 55 -3.99 -2.01 14.78
C ASP A 55 -3.28 -3.07 15.64
N GLU A 56 -3.98 -4.15 15.98
CA GLU A 56 -3.43 -5.27 16.73
C GLU A 56 -2.49 -6.12 15.85
N LEU A 57 -2.83 -6.30 14.58
CA LEU A 57 -1.95 -6.95 13.59
C LEU A 57 -0.65 -6.18 13.41
N LEU A 58 -0.71 -4.84 13.38
CA LEU A 58 0.50 -4.00 13.34
C LEU A 58 1.37 -4.20 14.59
N ASN A 59 0.77 -4.46 15.76
CA ASN A 59 1.50 -4.75 16.98
C ASN A 59 2.21 -6.12 16.96
N VAL A 60 1.90 -7.01 16.03
CA VAL A 60 2.63 -8.28 15.88
C VAL A 60 3.75 -8.23 14.83
N LEU A 61 3.79 -7.17 14.03
CA LEU A 61 4.88 -6.95 13.09
C LEU A 61 6.20 -6.71 13.83
N ARG A 62 7.30 -7.24 13.27
CA ARG A 62 8.65 -6.80 13.63
C ARG A 62 8.76 -5.28 13.43
N PRO A 63 9.60 -4.57 14.21
CA PRO A 63 9.77 -3.12 14.07
C PRO A 63 10.01 -2.68 12.62
N GLU A 64 10.89 -3.40 11.91
CA GLU A 64 11.19 -3.16 10.49
C GLU A 64 9.97 -3.28 9.58
N SER A 65 9.09 -4.25 9.83
CA SER A 65 7.85 -4.43 9.06
C SER A 65 6.79 -3.39 9.42
N ARG A 66 6.79 -2.86 10.65
CA ARG A 66 5.91 -1.73 11.02
C ARG A 66 6.31 -0.46 10.29
N ASP A 67 7.61 -0.20 10.18
CA ASP A 67 8.12 0.96 9.45
C ASP A 67 7.77 0.86 7.96
N LYS A 68 7.87 -0.34 7.38
CA LYS A 68 7.40 -0.63 6.01
C LYS A 68 5.91 -0.32 5.82
N TYR A 69 5.08 -0.79 6.74
CA TYR A 69 3.64 -0.51 6.70
C TYR A 69 3.36 1.00 6.76
N ARG A 70 3.95 1.72 7.72
CA ARG A 70 3.76 3.16 7.89
C ARG A 70 4.21 3.95 6.66
N GLN A 71 5.30 3.54 6.03
CA GLN A 71 5.77 4.17 4.79
C GLN A 71 4.80 3.92 3.63
N ALA A 72 4.38 2.67 3.41
CA ALA A 72 3.41 2.33 2.36
C ALA A 72 2.08 3.08 2.55
N GLU A 73 1.60 3.18 3.79
CA GLU A 73 0.42 3.98 4.16
C GLU A 73 0.65 5.47 3.85
N SER A 74 1.82 6.01 4.19
CA SER A 74 2.14 7.42 3.95
C SER A 74 2.18 7.77 2.46
N VAL A 75 2.67 6.85 1.61
CA VAL A 75 2.71 7.01 0.15
C VAL A 75 1.30 7.00 -0.41
N THR A 76 0.50 6.01 0.00
CA THR A 76 -0.91 5.88 -0.42
C THR A 76 -1.72 7.13 -0.03
N ARG A 77 -1.46 7.68 1.16
CA ARG A 77 -2.16 8.84 1.69
C ARG A 77 -1.68 10.17 1.09
N LYS A 78 -0.39 10.31 0.75
CA LYS A 78 0.17 11.51 0.10
C LYS A 78 -0.25 11.64 -1.36
N GLU A 79 -0.37 10.52 -2.07
CA GLU A 79 -0.75 10.52 -3.49
C GLU A 79 -2.27 10.62 -3.72
N GLY A 80 -3.07 10.86 -2.66
CA GLY A 80 -4.49 11.19 -2.79
C GLY A 80 -5.38 10.04 -3.27
N VAL A 81 -4.89 8.80 -3.17
CA VAL A 81 -5.63 7.61 -3.58
C VAL A 81 -6.64 7.23 -2.48
N LYS A 82 -7.93 7.54 -2.71
CA LYS A 82 -9.07 7.08 -1.88
C LYS A 82 -9.79 5.93 -2.56
#